data_AF-A0A971ZVY3-F1
#
_entry.id   AF-A0A971ZVY3-F1
#
_cell.length_a   1.000
_cell.length_b   1.000
_cell.length_c   1.000
_cell.angle_alpha   90.00
_cell.angle_beta   90.00
_cell.angle_gamma   90.00
#
_symmetry.space_group_name_H-M   'P 1'
#
loop_
_entity.id
_entity.type
_entity.pdbx_description
1 polymer ?
#
loop_
_entity_poly.entity_id
_entity_poly.type
_entity_poly.pdbx_seq_one_letter_code
_entity_poly.pdbx_strand_id
1 'polypeptide(L)'
;MDVYRPRFHLADRKRKNRDGMVLARRLLSKAWKPSVDNEQLSLWLVEPLSPEETEQLQRYVAEHHEVMQEFEQFHKPFGILLNLTVDFPGSLTVPQLEAVFSDIKNVGLTSDEIVGHIESSPLGLHVAPGIHRAMLQFYSPECEVRDQEYVYRELRVRLP
;
A
#
# COMPACT_ATOMS: atom_id res chain seq x y z
N MET A 1 -1.34 -2.51 -37.11
CA MET A 1 -1.11 -1.44 -36.13
C MET A 1 -1.69 -1.92 -34.83
N ASP A 2 -0.86 -2.40 -33.91
CA ASP A 2 -1.32 -2.82 -32.59
C ASP A 2 -1.54 -1.57 -31.74
N VAL A 3 -2.82 -1.19 -31.65
CA VAL A 3 -3.26 -0.10 -30.78
C VAL A 3 -3.33 -0.66 -29.37
N TYR A 4 -2.31 -0.37 -28.56
CA TYR A 4 -2.30 -0.74 -27.16
C TYR A 4 -3.23 0.17 -26.36
N ARG A 5 -4.07 -0.44 -25.52
CA ARG A 5 -4.98 0.26 -24.61
C ARG A 5 -4.24 0.72 -23.35
N PRO A 6 -4.69 1.82 -22.72
CA PRO A 6 -4.29 2.17 -21.36
C PRO A 6 -4.36 0.94 -20.46
N ARG A 7 -3.32 0.73 -19.64
CA ARG A 7 -3.30 -0.40 -18.69
C ARG A 7 -4.21 -0.17 -17.48
N PHE A 8 -4.60 1.08 -17.24
CA PHE A 8 -5.47 1.49 -16.15
C PHE A 8 -6.56 2.38 -16.72
N HIS A 9 -7.80 1.93 -16.63
CA HIS A 9 -8.98 2.70 -16.94
C HIS A 9 -9.78 2.94 -15.65
N LEU A 10 -10.37 4.14 -15.49
CA LEU A 10 -11.39 4.36 -14.44
C LEU A 10 -12.55 3.35 -14.51
N ALA A 11 -12.84 2.85 -15.72
CA ALA A 11 -13.83 1.82 -15.97
C ALA A 11 -13.35 0.38 -15.67
N ASP A 12 -12.05 0.18 -15.43
CA ASP A 12 -11.54 -1.13 -15.06
C ASP A 12 -12.18 -1.56 -13.75
N ARG A 13 -12.53 -2.84 -13.70
CA ARG A 13 -13.14 -3.42 -12.51
C ARG A 13 -12.10 -3.37 -11.40
N LYS A 14 -12.15 -2.33 -10.56
CA LYS A 14 -11.42 -2.30 -9.29
C LYS A 14 -11.73 -3.62 -8.62
N ARG A 15 -10.71 -4.45 -8.35
CA ARG A 15 -10.87 -5.57 -7.41
C ARG A 15 -11.15 -4.91 -6.07
N LYS A 16 -12.42 -4.60 -5.80
CA LYS A 16 -12.90 -4.32 -4.47
C LYS A 16 -12.49 -5.55 -3.67
N ASN A 17 -11.55 -5.40 -2.74
CA ASN A 17 -11.27 -6.42 -1.74
C ASN A 17 -12.58 -6.58 -0.97
N ARG A 18 -13.48 -7.45 -1.45
CA ARG A 18 -14.82 -7.66 -0.89
C ARG A 18 -14.74 -8.19 0.52
N ASP A 19 -13.59 -8.78 0.86
CA ASP A 19 -13.42 -9.51 2.09
C ASP A 19 -12.97 -8.61 3.24
N GLY A 20 -12.65 -7.33 2.99
CA GLY A 20 -12.15 -6.45 4.05
C GLY A 20 -10.69 -6.74 4.41
N MET A 21 -10.08 -5.80 5.13
CA MET A 21 -8.66 -5.82 5.45
C MET A 21 -8.48 -5.58 6.94
N VAL A 22 -7.54 -6.30 7.54
CA VAL A 22 -7.19 -6.16 8.95
C VAL A 22 -5.82 -5.51 9.04
N LEU A 23 -5.76 -4.45 9.83
CA LEU A 23 -4.53 -3.81 10.27
C LEU A 23 -4.28 -4.27 11.71
N ALA A 24 -3.23 -5.06 11.91
CA ALA A 24 -2.93 -5.66 13.21
C ALA A 24 -1.48 -5.43 13.61
N ARG A 25 -1.25 -5.29 14.92
CA ARG A 25 0.10 -5.37 15.48
C ARG A 25 0.39 -6.84 15.78
N ARG A 26 1.46 -7.37 15.20
CA ARG A 26 1.92 -8.73 15.45
C ARG A 26 2.74 -8.76 16.73
N LEU A 27 2.44 -9.71 17.62
CA LEU A 27 3.27 -10.00 18.79
C LEU A 27 4.31 -11.09 18.47
N LEU A 28 3.86 -12.17 17.82
CA LEU A 28 4.64 -13.37 17.53
C LEU A 28 4.57 -13.75 16.05
N SER A 29 5.68 -14.26 15.53
CA SER A 29 5.71 -14.93 14.22
C SER A 29 5.03 -16.31 14.26
N LYS A 30 4.76 -16.89 13.08
CA LYS A 30 4.24 -18.27 12.96
C LYS A 30 5.15 -19.34 13.62
N ALA A 31 6.42 -19.01 13.83
CA ALA A 31 7.39 -19.87 14.52
C ALA A 31 7.46 -19.60 16.03
N TRP A 32 6.49 -18.88 16.62
CA TRP A 32 6.43 -18.53 18.05
C TRP A 32 7.65 -17.74 18.54
N LYS A 33 8.25 -16.93 17.67
CA LYS A 33 9.33 -15.99 18.01
C LYS A 33 8.80 -14.56 18.14
N PRO A 34 9.32 -13.74 19.08
CA PRO A 34 9.00 -12.31 19.17
C PRO A 34 9.12 -11.64 17.80
N SER A 35 8.10 -10.88 17.41
CA SER A 35 8.10 -10.22 16.11
C SER A 35 7.14 -9.04 16.08
N VAL A 36 7.43 -8.06 16.95
CA VAL A 36 6.66 -6.82 17.09
C VAL A 36 6.75 -5.99 15.81
N ASP A 37 5.67 -5.97 15.03
CA ASP A 37 5.56 -5.13 13.83
C ASP A 37 4.08 -4.89 13.47
N ASN A 38 3.82 -3.98 12.54
CA ASN A 38 2.52 -3.83 11.91
C ASN A 38 2.37 -4.82 10.74
N GLU A 39 1.24 -5.50 10.67
CA GLU A 39 0.85 -6.37 9.56
C GLU A 39 -0.46 -5.91 8.92
N GLN A 40 -0.53 -6.11 7.61
CA GLN A 40 -1.71 -5.91 6.79
C GLN A 40 -2.12 -7.25 6.21
N LEU A 41 -3.32 -7.69 6.55
CA LEU A 41 -3.83 -9.02 6.22
C LEU A 41 -5.19 -8.87 5.54
N SER A 42 -5.49 -9.79 4.63
CA SER A 42 -6.87 -9.94 4.17
C SER A 42 -7.70 -10.56 5.30
N LEU A 43 -8.91 -10.07 5.55
CA LEU A 43 -9.76 -10.58 6.64
C LEU A 43 -10.05 -12.08 6.49
N TRP A 44 -10.16 -12.59 5.25
CA TRP A 44 -10.39 -14.02 5.01
C TRP A 44 -9.21 -14.92 5.42
N LEU A 45 -8.01 -14.35 5.63
CA LEU A 45 -6.84 -15.07 6.14
C LEU A 45 -6.73 -15.02 7.67
N VAL A 46 -7.66 -14.35 8.34
CA VAL A 46 -7.65 -14.22 9.80
C VAL A 46 -8.48 -15.35 10.40
N GLU A 47 -7.80 -16.27 11.07
CA GLU A 47 -8.40 -17.38 11.79
C GLU A 47 -8.31 -17.12 13.30
N PRO A 48 -9.36 -17.46 14.08
CA PRO A 48 -9.28 -17.42 15.53
C PRO A 48 -8.29 -18.47 16.04
N LEU A 49 -7.58 -18.15 17.13
CA LEU A 49 -6.68 -19.10 17.78
C LEU A 49 -7.45 -20.32 18.30
N SER A 50 -6.84 -21.50 18.21
CA SER A 50 -7.35 -22.70 18.88
C SER A 50 -7.28 -22.56 20.41
N PRO A 51 -7.98 -23.41 21.18
CA PRO A 51 -7.83 -23.45 22.63
C PRO A 51 -6.37 -23.70 23.08
N GLU A 52 -5.66 -24.62 22.42
CA GLU A 52 -4.27 -24.93 22.70
C GLU A 52 -3.34 -23.74 22.41
N GLU A 53 -3.55 -23.07 21.27
CA GLU A 53 -2.79 -21.87 20.91
C GLU A 53 -3.08 -20.72 21.87
N THR A 54 -4.32 -20.60 22.33
CA THR A 54 -4.71 -19.60 23.33
C THR A 54 -3.99 -19.83 24.65
N GLU A 55 -3.95 -21.07 25.16
CA GLU A 55 -3.21 -21.41 26.38
C GLU A 55 -1.70 -21.21 26.22
N GLN A 56 -1.15 -21.53 25.05
CA GLN A 56 0.27 -21.33 24.75
C GLN A 56 0.60 -19.83 24.72
N LEU A 57 -0.25 -19.00 24.12
CA LEU A 57 -0.10 -17.55 24.09
C LEU A 57 -0.21 -16.95 25.50
N GLN A 58 -1.17 -17.39 26.31
CA GLN A 58 -1.32 -16.91 27.69
C GLN A 58 -0.09 -17.22 28.53
N ARG A 59 0.46 -18.44 28.43
CA ARG A 59 1.73 -18.79 29.09
C ARG A 59 2.88 -17.92 28.61
N TYR A 60 3.01 -17.74 27.29
CA TYR A 60 4.04 -16.90 26.71
C TYR A 60 4.00 -15.46 27.25
N VAL A 61 2.82 -14.84 27.25
CA VAL A 61 2.60 -13.46 27.73
C VAL A 61 2.93 -13.33 29.23
N ALA A 62 2.67 -14.37 30.02
CA ALA A 62 2.98 -14.40 31.45
C ALA A 62 4.48 -14.58 31.73
N GLU A 63 5.21 -15.28 30.86
CA GLU A 63 6.63 -15.59 31.03
C GLU A 63 7.57 -14.55 30.41
N HIS A 64 7.11 -13.78 29.41
CA HIS A 64 7.92 -12.86 28.61
C HIS A 64 7.44 -11.40 28.70
N HIS A 65 7.57 -10.81 29.88
CA HIS A 65 7.13 -9.44 30.16
C HIS A 65 7.83 -8.37 29.30
N GLU A 66 9.10 -8.59 28.96
CA GLU A 66 9.90 -7.70 28.12
C GLU A 66 9.32 -7.54 26.71
N VAL A 67 8.84 -8.63 26.12
CA VAL A 67 8.23 -8.63 24.78
C VAL A 67 6.89 -7.90 24.81
N MET A 68 6.14 -8.04 25.90
CA MET A 68 4.88 -7.33 26.09
C MET A 68 5.09 -5.83 26.27
N GLN A 69 6.11 -5.41 27.03
CA GLN A 69 6.48 -4.00 27.14
C GLN A 69 6.86 -3.42 25.78
N GLU A 70 7.65 -4.14 24.98
CA GLU A 70 7.99 -3.73 23.61
C GLU A 70 6.72 -3.60 22.76
N PHE A 71 5.83 -4.58 22.80
CA PHE A 71 4.58 -4.59 22.03
C PHE A 71 3.63 -3.44 22.42
N GLU A 72 3.51 -3.14 23.71
CA GLU A 72 2.69 -2.03 24.22
C GLU A 72 3.28 -0.66 23.86
N GLN A 73 4.61 -0.53 23.92
CA GLN A 73 5.32 0.71 23.56
C GLN A 73 5.52 0.88 22.05
N PHE A 74 5.23 -0.16 21.26
CA PHE A 74 5.42 -0.14 19.82
C PHE A 74 4.47 0.84 19.14
N HIS A 75 5.04 1.96 18.71
CA HIS A 75 4.38 3.02 17.96
C HIS A 75 5.04 3.16 16.59
N LYS A 76 4.64 2.29 15.66
CA LYS A 76 4.85 2.48 14.23
C LYS A 76 3.48 2.78 13.61
N PRO A 77 3.33 3.82 12.78
CA PRO A 77 2.06 4.06 12.09
C PRO A 77 1.75 2.90 11.14
N PHE A 78 0.48 2.50 11.08
CA PHE A 78 0.01 1.67 9.97
C PHE A 78 0.09 2.48 8.70
N GLY A 79 0.47 1.86 7.60
CA GLY A 79 0.31 2.52 6.33
C GLY A 79 0.14 1.55 5.19
N ILE A 80 -0.55 2.03 4.17
CA ILE A 80 -0.95 1.24 3.01
C ILE A 80 -0.13 1.73 1.82
N LEU A 81 0.38 0.78 1.05
CA LEU A 81 1.10 1.04 -0.19
C LEU A 81 0.24 0.66 -1.39
N LEU A 82 0.08 1.61 -2.31
CA LEU A 82 -0.42 1.36 -3.65
C LEU A 82 0.76 1.42 -4.63
N ASN A 83 1.07 0.28 -5.25
CA ASN A 83 2.12 0.20 -6.26
C ASN A 83 1.47 0.21 -7.65
N LEU A 84 1.84 1.18 -8.47
CA LEU A 84 1.42 1.28 -9.87
C LEU A 84 2.64 1.23 -10.77
N THR A 85 2.63 0.31 -11.72
CA THR A 85 3.65 0.26 -12.77
C THR A 85 3.20 1.11 -13.93
N VAL A 86 3.93 2.19 -14.22
CA VAL A 86 3.66 3.08 -15.34
C VAL A 86 4.78 2.97 -16.37
N ASP A 87 4.37 3.00 -17.63
CA ASP A 87 5.27 3.13 -18.77
C ASP A 87 5.25 4.61 -19.18
N PHE A 88 6.42 5.20 -19.42
CA PHE A 88 6.53 6.64 -19.69
C PHE A 88 7.59 6.94 -20.77
N PRO A 89 7.45 8.05 -21.52
CA PRO A 89 8.43 8.44 -22.54
C PRO A 89 9.84 8.64 -21.96
N GLY A 90 10.87 8.19 -22.68
CA GLY A 90 12.26 8.34 -22.24
C GLY A 90 12.77 9.77 -22.06
N SER A 91 12.02 10.75 -22.57
CA SER A 91 12.28 12.18 -22.37
C SER A 91 11.78 12.71 -21.02
N LEU A 92 10.94 11.97 -20.30
CA LEU A 92 10.48 12.37 -18.96
C LEU A 92 11.48 11.94 -17.89
N THR A 93 11.73 12.86 -16.97
CA THR A 93 12.60 12.66 -15.80
C THR A 93 11.76 12.35 -14.56
N VAL A 94 12.38 11.75 -13.53
CA VAL A 94 11.71 11.47 -12.25
C VAL A 94 11.04 12.72 -11.63
N PRO A 95 11.69 13.91 -11.58
CA PRO A 95 11.02 15.11 -11.07
C PRO A 95 9.77 15.51 -11.87
N GLN A 96 9.74 15.26 -13.19
CA GLN A 96 8.56 15.52 -14.01
C GLN A 96 7.43 14.52 -13.73
N LEU A 97 7.77 13.28 -13.36
CA LEU A 97 6.80 12.29 -12.89
C LEU A 97 6.21 12.69 -11.53
N GLU A 98 7.06 13.12 -10.60
CA GLU A 98 6.63 13.58 -9.26
C GLU A 98 5.77 14.84 -9.34
N ALA A 99 6.06 15.75 -10.30
CA ALA A 99 5.28 16.97 -10.50
C ALA A 99 3.80 16.73 -10.84
N VAL A 100 3.48 15.60 -11.50
CA VAL A 100 2.09 15.19 -11.79
C VAL A 100 1.27 15.01 -10.52
N PHE A 101 1.92 14.67 -9.40
CA PHE A 101 1.30 14.42 -8.10
C PHE A 101 1.79 15.41 -7.04
N SER A 102 2.18 16.62 -7.43
CA SER A 102 2.80 17.61 -6.53
C SER A 102 1.91 18.05 -5.37
N ASP A 103 0.59 17.90 -5.51
CA ASP A 103 -0.42 18.20 -4.51
C ASP A 103 -0.65 17.07 -3.50
N ILE A 104 -0.14 15.86 -3.75
CA ILE A 104 -0.38 14.67 -2.93
C ILE A 104 -0.04 14.89 -1.45
N LYS A 105 1.03 15.65 -1.18
CA LYS A 105 1.49 15.91 0.19
C LYS A 105 0.53 16.82 0.96
N ASN A 106 -0.12 17.76 0.28
CA ASN A 106 -0.95 18.79 0.90
C ASN A 106 -2.42 18.36 0.95
N VAL A 107 -2.95 17.88 -0.17
CA VAL A 107 -4.37 17.54 -0.32
C VAL A 107 -4.65 16.08 0.02
N GLY A 108 -3.67 15.20 -0.26
CA GLY A 108 -3.87 13.76 -0.27
C GLY A 108 -4.74 13.34 -1.45
N LEU A 109 -4.41 12.21 -2.09
CA LEU A 109 -5.11 11.71 -3.26
C LEU A 109 -5.70 10.33 -2.99
N THR A 110 -6.93 10.07 -3.41
CA THR A 110 -7.50 8.73 -3.45
C THR A 110 -6.99 7.96 -4.67
N SER A 111 -7.31 6.67 -4.74
CA SER A 111 -6.94 5.84 -5.89
C SER A 111 -7.53 6.37 -7.21
N ASP A 112 -8.77 6.88 -7.18
CA ASP A 112 -9.40 7.46 -8.37
C ASP A 112 -8.76 8.76 -8.81
N GLU A 113 -8.43 9.64 -7.87
CA GLU A 113 -7.74 10.88 -8.18
C GLU A 113 -6.36 10.59 -8.77
N ILE A 114 -5.60 9.63 -8.22
CA ILE A 114 -4.32 9.17 -8.79
C ILE A 114 -4.50 8.74 -10.25
N VAL A 115 -5.51 7.92 -10.57
CA VAL A 115 -5.78 7.49 -11.95
C VAL A 115 -6.15 8.69 -12.83
N GLY A 116 -6.98 9.61 -12.34
CA GLY A 116 -7.32 10.84 -13.06
C GLY A 116 -6.12 11.75 -13.36
N HIS A 117 -5.16 11.86 -12.43
CA HIS A 117 -3.89 12.57 -12.63
C HIS A 117 -3.04 11.88 -13.71
N ILE A 118 -3.00 10.54 -13.72
CA ILE A 118 -2.30 9.79 -14.78
C ILE A 118 -2.94 10.08 -16.14
N GLU A 119 -4.26 9.91 -16.26
CA GLU A 119 -5.00 10.10 -17.53
C GLU A 119 -4.87 11.52 -18.09
N SER A 120 -4.83 12.54 -17.23
CA SER A 120 -4.72 13.96 -17.62
C SER A 120 -3.29 14.46 -17.85
N SER A 121 -2.28 13.65 -17.55
CA SER A 121 -0.86 14.03 -17.66
C SER A 121 -0.18 13.39 -18.86
N PRO A 122 1.08 13.77 -19.17
CA PRO A 122 1.89 13.07 -20.16
C PRO A 122 2.10 11.57 -19.88
N LEU A 123 1.76 11.08 -18.68
CA LEU A 123 1.77 9.64 -18.36
C LEU A 123 0.61 8.87 -18.98
N GLY A 124 -0.52 9.52 -19.26
CA GLY A 124 -1.64 8.95 -19.99
C GLY A 124 -1.40 8.89 -21.50
N LEU A 125 -0.37 9.59 -22.01
CA LEU A 125 -0.06 9.68 -23.43
C LEU A 125 0.72 8.45 -23.93
N HIS A 126 0.34 7.96 -25.12
CA HIS A 126 0.86 6.72 -25.69
C HIS A 126 1.94 7.04 -26.71
N VAL A 127 3.18 6.55 -26.57
CA VAL A 127 4.16 6.68 -27.66
C VAL A 127 5.14 5.50 -27.73
N ALA A 128 5.46 5.13 -28.98
CA ALA A 128 6.41 4.11 -29.42
C ALA A 128 7.89 4.49 -29.13
N PRO A 129 8.90 3.81 -29.72
CA PRO A 129 10.12 3.30 -29.07
C PRO A 129 10.86 4.28 -28.15
N GLY A 130 11.40 3.76 -27.04
CA GLY A 130 12.08 4.54 -26.00
C GLY A 130 11.28 4.67 -24.70
N ILE A 131 10.43 3.67 -24.40
CA ILE A 131 9.63 3.61 -23.18
C ILE A 131 10.53 3.20 -22.02
N HIS A 132 10.48 3.96 -20.93
CA HIS A 132 10.96 3.53 -19.64
C HIS A 132 9.80 3.03 -18.79
N ARG A 133 10.11 2.14 -17.86
CA ARG A 133 9.15 1.64 -16.88
C ARG A 133 9.54 2.19 -15.51
N ALA A 134 8.57 2.70 -14.76
CA ALA A 134 8.74 3.08 -13.37
C ALA A 134 7.68 2.39 -12.52
N MET A 135 8.02 2.17 -11.25
CA MET A 135 7.05 1.86 -10.22
C MET A 135 6.80 3.13 -9.39
N LEU A 136 5.55 3.60 -9.44
CA LEU A 136 5.05 4.63 -8.55
C LEU A 136 4.52 3.95 -7.29
N GLN A 137 5.09 4.29 -6.14
CA GLN A 137 4.65 3.79 -4.84
C GLN A 137 3.98 4.93 -4.08
N PHE A 138 2.66 4.83 -3.94
CA PHE A 138 1.86 5.77 -3.17
C PHE A 138 1.68 5.23 -1.76
N TYR A 139 1.93 6.06 -0.75
CA TYR A 139 1.83 5.67 0.66
C TYR A 139 0.75 6.47 1.37
N SER A 140 -0.14 5.76 2.05
CA SER A 140 -1.17 6.31 2.94
C SER A 140 -0.69 6.11 4.38
N PRO A 141 -0.05 7.12 5.00
CA PRO A 141 0.28 7.05 6.42
C PRO A 141 -1.01 7.06 7.24
N GLU A 142 -1.03 6.29 8.31
CA GLU A 142 -2.15 6.18 9.27
C GLU A 142 -3.49 5.71 8.66
N CYS A 143 -3.48 5.32 7.37
CA CYS A 143 -4.63 4.76 6.67
C CYS A 143 -5.86 5.69 6.67
N GLU A 144 -5.65 6.99 6.49
CA GLU A 144 -6.74 7.96 6.33
C GLU A 144 -7.72 7.54 5.23
N VAL A 145 -9.02 7.71 5.46
CA VAL A 145 -10.09 7.34 4.52
C VAL A 145 -10.93 8.57 4.14
N ARG A 146 -11.10 8.80 2.84
CA ARG A 146 -12.00 9.79 2.25
C ARG A 146 -12.94 9.08 1.27
N ASP A 147 -14.25 9.26 1.43
CA ASP A 147 -15.27 8.64 0.57
C ASP A 147 -15.10 7.12 0.36
N GLN A 148 -14.74 6.40 1.44
CA GLN A 148 -14.48 4.95 1.45
C GLN A 148 -13.21 4.50 0.70
N GLU A 149 -12.34 5.44 0.31
CA GLU A 149 -11.04 5.15 -0.29
C GLU A 149 -9.90 5.63 0.62
N TYR A 150 -8.77 4.92 0.60
CA TYR A 150 -7.57 5.38 1.29
C TYR A 150 -6.99 6.62 0.63
N VAL A 151 -6.54 7.56 1.46
CA VAL A 151 -5.88 8.80 1.05
C VAL A 151 -4.37 8.60 1.10
N TYR A 152 -3.71 8.70 -0.05
CA TYR A 152 -2.27 8.62 -0.17
C TYR A 152 -1.66 10.02 -0.07
N ARG A 153 -0.59 10.15 0.70
CA ARG A 153 0.07 11.43 1.01
C ARG A 153 1.53 11.49 0.61
N GLU A 154 2.14 10.36 0.28
CA GLU A 154 3.51 10.30 -0.24
C GLU A 154 3.57 9.55 -1.55
N LEU A 155 4.52 9.94 -2.40
CA LEU A 155 4.89 9.25 -3.62
C LEU A 155 6.38 8.94 -3.58
N ARG A 156 6.75 7.73 -4.01
CA ARG A 156 8.14 7.36 -4.34
C ARG A 156 8.18 6.78 -5.74
N VAL A 157 9.09 7.27 -6.56
CA VAL A 157 9.33 6.73 -7.90
C VAL A 157 10.54 5.79 -7.84
N ARG A 158 10.36 4.54 -8.31
CA ARG A 158 11.45 3.59 -8.49
C ARG A 158 11.67 3.31 -9.97
N LEU A 159 12.89 3.54 -10.43
CA LEU A 159 13.37 3.07 -11.71
C LEU A 159 13.95 1.64 -11.55
N PRO A 160 13.85 0.78 -12.57
CA PRO A 160 14.46 -0.54 -12.59
C PRO A 160 15.99 -0.50 -12.53
#